data_AF-A0A7V3VUM9-F1
#
_entry.id   AF-A0A7V3VUM9-F1
#
_cell.length_a   1.000
_cell.length_b   1.000
_cell.length_c   1.000
_cell.angle_alpha   90.00
_cell.angle_beta   90.00
_cell.angle_gamma   90.00
#
_symmetry.space_group_name_H-M   'P 1'
#
loop_
_entity.id
_entity.type
_entity.pdbx_description
1 polymer ?
#
loop_
_entity_poly.entity_id
_entity_poly.type
_entity_poly.pdbx_seq_one_letter_code
_entity_poly.pdbx_strand_id
1 'polypeptide(L)'
;MIKYGLKERLASFKSINMGVLDFQEKKEETEKRLIKAGRDAIENDGAEVIILGCTAEFGFYKKMQESLGVPVIDATVAPLKYAEFLVNLKKITGLRHSKIGKYESPPYEEIKEWNLERYFGLKWK
;
A
#
# COMPACT_ATOMS: atom_id res chain seq x y z
N MET A 1 2.25 10.90 -0.12
CA MET A 1 1.67 11.75 -1.20
C MET A 1 2.66 12.78 -1.74
N ILE A 2 3.25 13.66 -0.90
CA ILE A 2 4.16 14.70 -1.38
C ILE A 2 5.41 14.15 -2.08
N LYS A 3 6.13 13.21 -1.45
CA LYS A 3 7.31 12.55 -2.06
C LYS A 3 7.01 11.82 -3.37
N TYR A 4 5.75 11.43 -3.58
CA TYR A 4 5.28 10.75 -4.80
C TYR A 4 4.73 11.72 -5.85
N GLY A 5 4.73 13.04 -5.59
CA GLY A 5 4.19 14.04 -6.53
C GLY A 5 2.65 14.03 -6.65
N LEU A 6 1.95 13.38 -5.72
CA LEU A 6 0.49 13.18 -5.78
C LEU A 6 -0.28 14.09 -4.81
N LYS A 7 0.36 15.14 -4.28
CA LYS A 7 -0.25 16.03 -3.27
C LYS A 7 -1.56 16.64 -3.77
N GLU A 8 -1.55 17.18 -4.98
CA GLU A 8 -2.71 17.89 -5.57
C GLU A 8 -3.88 16.95 -5.91
N ARG A 9 -3.69 15.62 -5.81
CA ARG A 9 -4.73 14.61 -6.05
C ARG A 9 -5.26 13.99 -4.75
N LEU A 10 -4.79 14.44 -3.60
CA LEU A 10 -5.24 13.95 -2.31
C LEU A 10 -6.31 14.88 -1.76
N ALA A 11 -7.55 14.39 -1.66
CA ALA A 11 -8.64 15.09 -1.00
C ALA A 11 -8.38 15.24 0.51
N SER A 12 -8.16 14.13 1.21
CA SER A 12 -7.93 14.13 2.66
C SER A 12 -7.31 12.81 3.17
N PHE A 13 -6.98 12.79 4.47
CA PHE A 13 -6.70 11.56 5.22
C PHE A 13 -7.74 11.40 6.31
N LYS A 14 -8.31 10.19 6.45
CA LYS A 14 -9.25 9.84 7.51
C LYS A 14 -8.66 8.77 8.42
N SER A 15 -8.74 9.00 9.73
CA SER A 15 -8.43 8.01 10.75
C SER A 15 -9.71 7.38 11.28
N ILE A 16 -9.68 6.05 11.49
CA ILE A 16 -10.75 5.32 12.18
C ILE A 16 -10.49 5.15 13.69
N ASN A 17 -9.36 5.67 14.19
CA ASN A 17 -8.96 5.66 15.61
C ASN A 17 -9.06 4.25 16.23
N MET A 18 -8.42 3.27 15.58
CA MET A 18 -8.34 1.87 16.01
C MET A 18 -6.89 1.39 15.92
N GLY A 19 -6.50 0.45 16.78
CA GLY A 19 -5.21 -0.20 16.70
C GLY A 19 -5.15 -1.16 15.50
N VAL A 20 -3.97 -1.33 14.89
CA VAL A 20 -3.80 -2.20 13.72
C VAL A 20 -4.19 -3.65 14.00
N LEU A 21 -3.91 -4.14 15.21
CA LEU A 21 -4.27 -5.49 15.64
C LEU A 21 -5.79 -5.67 15.76
N ASP A 22 -6.52 -4.60 16.09
CA ASP A 22 -7.98 -4.65 16.22
C ASP A 22 -8.68 -4.83 14.87
N PHE A 23 -8.05 -4.48 13.74
CA PHE A 23 -8.72 -4.43 12.44
C PHE A 23 -9.34 -5.77 12.05
N GLN A 24 -8.58 -6.85 12.24
CA GLN A 24 -9.01 -8.21 11.91
C GLN A 24 -9.68 -8.93 13.08
N GLU A 25 -9.44 -8.51 14.34
CA GLU A 25 -10.12 -9.06 15.52
C GLU A 25 -11.57 -8.56 15.62
N LYS A 26 -11.80 -7.26 15.34
CA LYS A 26 -13.09 -6.57 15.50
C LYS A 26 -13.68 -6.17 14.15
N LYS A 27 -13.75 -7.12 13.20
CA LYS A 27 -14.05 -6.86 11.78
C LYS A 27 -15.28 -6.02 11.53
N GLU A 28 -16.38 -6.30 12.23
CA GLU A 28 -17.64 -5.58 12.05
C GLU A 28 -17.53 -4.11 12.47
N GLU A 29 -16.82 -3.83 13.56
CA GLU A 29 -16.57 -2.46 14.02
C GLU A 29 -15.60 -1.74 13.08
N THR A 30 -14.54 -2.42 12.65
CA THR A 30 -13.58 -1.91 11.66
C THR A 30 -14.31 -1.51 10.38
N GLU A 31 -15.15 -2.38 9.84
CA GLU A 31 -15.93 -2.13 8.63
C GLU A 31 -16.85 -0.91 8.79
N LYS A 32 -17.62 -0.85 9.89
CA LYS A 32 -18.50 0.30 10.17
C LYS A 32 -17.72 1.61 10.21
N ARG A 33 -16.56 1.64 10.88
CA ARG A 33 -15.74 2.85 10.97
C ARG A 33 -15.10 3.22 9.64
N LEU A 34 -14.60 2.24 8.88
CA LEU A 34 -14.04 2.47 7.55
C LEU A 34 -15.09 3.03 6.60
N ILE A 35 -16.31 2.46 6.57
CA ILE A 35 -17.41 2.98 5.76
C ILE A 35 -17.78 4.40 6.19
N LYS A 36 -17.88 4.66 7.50
CA LYS A 36 -18.15 6.02 8.02
C LYS A 36 -17.10 7.02 7.58
N ALA A 37 -15.81 6.67 7.72
CA ALA A 37 -14.70 7.52 7.31
C ALA A 37 -14.66 7.73 5.78
N GLY A 38 -14.90 6.68 5.00
CA GLY A 38 -14.97 6.77 3.55
C GLY A 38 -16.12 7.67 3.08
N ARG A 39 -17.30 7.54 3.70
CA ARG A 39 -18.46 8.40 3.42
C ARG A 39 -18.16 9.86 3.71
N ASP A 40 -17.54 10.14 4.86
CA ASP A 40 -17.10 11.48 5.24
C ASP A 40 -16.09 12.07 4.25
N ALA A 41 -15.13 11.27 3.77
CA ALA A 41 -14.18 11.72 2.74
C ALA A 41 -14.87 12.06 1.41
N ILE A 42 -15.88 11.29 1.01
CA ILE A 42 -16.63 11.51 -0.23
C ILE A 42 -17.49 12.77 -0.11
N GLU A 43 -18.33 12.82 0.93
CA GLU A 43 -19.36 13.85 1.07
C GLU A 43 -18.78 15.22 1.46
N ASN A 44 -17.73 15.26 2.29
CA ASN A 44 -17.20 16.51 2.86
C ASN A 44 -15.88 16.98 2.23
N ASP A 45 -15.08 16.07 1.65
CA ASP A 45 -13.78 16.44 1.07
C ASP A 45 -13.71 16.24 -0.45
N GLY A 46 -14.76 15.70 -1.07
CA GLY A 46 -14.81 15.46 -2.52
C GLY A 46 -13.97 14.28 -2.99
N ALA A 47 -13.74 13.26 -2.14
CA ALA A 47 -13.06 12.05 -2.58
C ALA A 47 -13.92 11.23 -3.55
N GLU A 48 -13.36 10.86 -4.70
CA GLU A 48 -14.02 9.98 -5.70
C GLU A 48 -13.51 8.54 -5.66
N VAL A 49 -12.44 8.28 -4.90
CA VAL A 49 -11.79 6.97 -4.71
C VAL A 49 -11.27 6.89 -3.28
N ILE A 50 -11.41 5.72 -2.64
CA ILE A 50 -10.85 5.47 -1.31
C ILE A 50 -9.62 4.56 -1.44
N ILE A 51 -8.56 4.86 -0.69
CA ILE A 51 -7.39 3.99 -0.56
C ILE A 51 -7.33 3.49 0.87
N LEU A 52 -7.29 2.18 1.06
CA LEU A 52 -7.04 1.58 2.37
C LEU A 52 -5.61 1.92 2.81
N GLY A 53 -5.47 2.46 4.02
CA GLY A 53 -4.23 3.03 4.52
C GLY A 53 -3.29 2.00 5.14
N CYS A 54 -3.78 0.81 5.47
CA CYS A 54 -3.01 -0.22 6.14
C CYS A 54 -3.18 -1.58 5.46
N THR A 55 -2.11 -2.38 5.38
CA THR A 55 -2.18 -3.75 4.86
C THR A 55 -3.07 -4.65 5.72
N ALA A 56 -3.24 -4.35 7.02
CA ALA A 56 -4.15 -5.08 7.90
C ALA A 56 -5.65 -4.83 7.59
N GLU A 57 -5.97 -3.85 6.74
CA GLU A 57 -7.33 -3.60 6.25
C GLU A 57 -7.68 -4.48 5.04
N PHE A 58 -6.84 -5.47 4.71
CA PHE A 58 -7.06 -6.34 3.56
C PHE A 58 -8.47 -6.94 3.56
N GLY A 59 -9.10 -6.93 2.39
CA GLY A 59 -10.40 -7.55 2.16
C GLY A 59 -11.63 -6.68 2.47
N PHE A 60 -11.49 -5.59 3.24
CA PHE A 60 -12.62 -4.67 3.49
C PHE A 60 -13.06 -3.89 2.24
N TYR A 61 -12.20 -3.80 1.22
CA TYR A 61 -12.46 -3.03 -0.01
C TYR A 61 -13.75 -3.41 -0.72
N LYS A 62 -14.12 -4.70 -0.75
CA LYS A 62 -15.33 -5.18 -1.44
C LYS A 62 -16.58 -4.56 -0.83
N LYS A 63 -16.71 -4.70 0.48
CA LYS A 63 -17.89 -4.25 1.22
C LYS A 63 -17.97 -2.73 1.29
N MET A 64 -16.82 -2.06 1.42
CA MET A 64 -16.76 -0.61 1.32
C MET A 64 -17.17 -0.12 -0.07
N GLN A 65 -16.68 -0.74 -1.14
CA GLN A 65 -17.04 -0.36 -2.52
C GLN A 65 -18.54 -0.51 -2.76
N GLU A 66 -19.14 -1.63 -2.32
CA GLU A 66 -20.60 -1.83 -2.36
C GLU A 66 -21.36 -0.75 -1.58
N SER A 67 -20.87 -0.36 -0.40
CA SER A 67 -21.58 0.55 0.51
C SER A 67 -21.40 2.04 0.16
N LEU A 68 -20.27 2.39 -0.44
CA LEU A 68 -19.89 3.77 -0.76
C LEU A 68 -20.16 4.13 -2.22
N GLY A 69 -20.26 3.16 -3.13
CA GLY A 69 -20.52 3.40 -4.56
C GLY A 69 -19.32 3.98 -5.33
N VAL A 70 -18.14 4.02 -4.71
CA VAL A 70 -16.88 4.49 -5.33
C VAL A 70 -15.82 3.40 -5.28
N PRO A 71 -14.81 3.42 -6.18
CA PRO A 71 -13.71 2.46 -6.13
C PRO A 71 -12.97 2.51 -4.80
N VAL A 72 -12.62 1.33 -4.28
CA VAL A 72 -11.81 1.18 -3.06
C VAL A 72 -10.56 0.37 -3.38
N ILE A 73 -9.39 0.99 -3.22
CA ILE A 73 -8.08 0.41 -3.52
C ILE A 73 -7.53 -0.28 -2.27
N ASP A 74 -7.37 -1.60 -2.36
CA ASP A 74 -6.75 -2.42 -1.32
C ASP A 74 -5.21 -2.31 -1.38
N ALA A 75 -4.60 -2.00 -0.23
CA ALA A 75 -3.15 -1.79 -0.07
C ALA A 75 -2.30 -3.08 -0.18
N THR A 76 -2.93 -4.23 -0.39
CA THR A 76 -2.25 -5.51 -0.63
C THR A 76 -2.41 -5.93 -2.09
N VAL A 77 -3.65 -5.93 -2.59
CA VAL A 77 -3.96 -6.44 -3.94
C VAL A 77 -3.38 -5.53 -5.02
N ALA A 78 -3.56 -4.21 -4.92
CA ALA A 78 -3.11 -3.28 -5.96
C ALA A 78 -1.57 -3.27 -6.11
N PRO A 79 -0.77 -3.18 -5.02
CA PRO A 79 0.69 -3.27 -5.15
C PRO A 79 1.17 -4.61 -5.70
N LEU A 80 0.54 -5.73 -5.34
CA LEU A 80 0.88 -7.05 -5.89
C LEU A 80 0.67 -7.08 -7.41
N LYS A 81 -0.49 -6.64 -7.88
CA LYS A 81 -0.78 -6.57 -9.32
C LYS A 81 0.13 -5.59 -10.06
N TYR A 82 0.49 -4.49 -9.43
CA TYR A 82 1.48 -3.56 -9.99
C TYR A 82 2.88 -4.20 -10.10
N ALA A 83 3.30 -4.98 -9.11
CA ALA A 83 4.55 -5.72 -9.17
C ALA A 83 4.56 -6.76 -10.30
N GLU A 84 3.48 -7.53 -10.47
CA GLU A 84 3.31 -8.46 -11.60
C GLU A 84 3.45 -7.73 -12.96
N PHE A 85 2.77 -6.58 -13.10
CA PHE A 85 2.87 -5.72 -14.28
C PHE A 85 4.32 -5.29 -14.55
N LEU A 86 5.04 -4.79 -13.54
CA LEU A 86 6.43 -4.37 -13.67
C LEU A 86 7.37 -5.53 -14.05
N VAL A 87 7.15 -6.72 -13.50
CA VAL A 87 7.92 -7.92 -13.87
C VAL A 87 7.67 -8.31 -15.32
N ASN A 88 6.43 -8.23 -15.79
CA ASN A 88 6.10 -8.50 -17.18
C ASN A 88 6.73 -7.47 -18.12
N LEU A 89 6.66 -6.18 -17.78
CA LEU A 89 7.36 -5.13 -18.52
C LEU A 89 8.86 -5.41 -18.62
N LYS A 90 9.51 -5.79 -17.51
CA LYS A 90 10.93 -6.17 -17.52
C LYS A 90 11.23 -7.31 -18.49
N LYS A 91 10.38 -8.34 -18.54
CA LYS A 91 10.59 -9.50 -19.43
C LYS A 91 10.54 -9.13 -20.90
N ILE A 92 9.69 -8.17 -21.28
CA ILE A 92 9.48 -7.80 -22.70
C ILE A 92 10.39 -6.65 -23.16
N THR A 93 10.70 -5.67 -22.30
CA THR A 93 11.45 -4.47 -22.69
C THR A 93 12.81 -4.34 -22.00
N GLY A 94 13.08 -5.15 -20.97
CA GLY A 94 14.25 -4.97 -20.10
C GLY A 94 14.11 -3.84 -19.07
N LEU A 95 12.95 -3.18 -18.99
CA LEU A 95 12.72 -2.08 -18.04
C LEU A 95 12.94 -2.53 -16.59
N ARG A 96 13.77 -1.78 -15.85
CA ARG A 96 14.13 -2.03 -14.45
C ARG A 96 14.39 -0.73 -13.72
N HIS A 97 14.44 -0.77 -12.39
CA HIS A 97 14.90 0.36 -11.58
C HIS A 97 16.31 0.79 -12.02
N SER A 98 16.50 2.08 -12.27
CA SER A 98 17.82 2.64 -12.58
C SER A 98 18.76 2.44 -11.39
N LYS A 99 20.03 2.10 -11.65
CA LYS A 99 21.03 1.83 -10.60
C LYS A 99 22.17 2.86 -10.57
N ILE A 100 22.07 3.95 -11.31
CA ILE A 100 23.15 4.94 -11.48
C ILE A 100 23.23 6.02 -10.39
N GLY A 101 22.36 5.97 -9.37
CA GLY A 101 22.21 7.07 -8.42
C GLY A 101 21.31 6.71 -7.25
N LYS A 102 20.20 7.41 -7.03
CA LYS A 102 19.34 7.24 -5.82
C LYS A 102 18.83 5.83 -5.52
N TYR A 103 18.81 4.94 -6.51
CA TYR A 103 18.38 3.54 -6.35
C TYR A 103 19.55 2.55 -6.58
N GLU A 104 20.79 3.03 -6.59
CA GLU A 104 22.01 2.22 -6.60
C GLU A 104 21.92 1.13 -5.52
N SER A 105 22.53 -0.03 -5.80
CA SER A 105 22.60 -1.09 -4.80
C SER A 105 23.55 -0.67 -3.69
N PRO A 106 23.24 -0.91 -2.40
CA PRO A 106 24.19 -0.64 -1.33
C PRO A 106 25.53 -1.38 -1.57
N PRO A 107 26.66 -0.81 -1.09
CA PRO A 107 27.95 -1.50 -1.11
C PRO A 107 27.85 -2.88 -0.46
N TYR A 108 28.61 -3.83 -0.98
CA TYR A 108 28.55 -5.22 -0.50
C TYR A 108 29.04 -5.35 0.95
N GLU A 109 30.01 -4.53 1.33
CA GLU A 109 30.54 -4.43 2.69
C GLU A 109 29.44 -4.03 3.68
N GLU A 110 28.61 -3.04 3.34
CA GLU A 110 27.47 -2.60 4.17
C GLU A 110 26.44 -3.72 4.31
N ILE A 111 26.12 -4.43 3.22
CA ILE A 111 25.17 -5.56 3.26
C ILE A 111 25.67 -6.69 4.17
N LYS A 112 26.98 -6.97 4.15
CA LYS A 112 27.60 -7.99 5.02
C LYS A 112 27.50 -7.64 6.51
N GLU A 113 27.65 -6.36 6.85
CA GLU A 113 27.56 -5.90 8.24
C GLU A 113 26.17 -6.15 8.85
N TRP A 114 25.11 -6.18 8.04
CA TRP A 114 23.76 -6.51 8.50
C TRP A 114 23.61 -7.99 8.91
N ASN A 115 24.57 -8.85 8.54
CA ASN A 115 24.63 -10.27 8.91
C ASN A 115 23.32 -11.02 8.57
N LEU A 116 22.69 -10.66 7.45
CA LEU A 116 21.38 -11.17 7.05
C LEU A 116 21.41 -12.69 6.77
N GLU A 117 22.57 -13.25 6.40
CA GLU A 117 22.72 -14.69 6.20
C GLU A 117 22.39 -15.47 7.47
N ARG A 118 22.78 -14.94 8.64
CA ARG A 118 22.52 -15.56 9.94
C ARG A 118 21.03 -15.58 10.27
N TYR A 119 20.31 -14.50 9.96
CA TYR A 119 18.91 -14.34 10.34
C TYR A 119 17.94 -15.00 9.37
N PHE A 120 18.26 -14.99 8.07
CA PHE A 120 17.35 -15.42 7.01
C PHE A 120 17.85 -16.63 6.20
N GLY A 121 19.01 -17.20 6.56
CA GLY A 121 19.57 -18.37 5.86
C GLY A 121 19.96 -18.09 4.40
N LEU A 122 20.20 -16.82 4.06
CA LEU A 122 20.51 -16.40 2.70
C LEU A 122 21.93 -16.82 2.31
N LYS A 123 22.09 -17.34 1.08
CA LYS A 123 23.39 -17.55 0.45
C LYS A 123 23.58 -16.48 -0.63
N TRP A 124 24.43 -15.49 -0.37
CA TRP A 124 24.84 -14.56 -1.42
C TRP A 124 25.77 -15.30 -2.39
N LYS A 125 25.47 -15.20 -3.69
CA LYS A 125 26.33 -15.70 -4.76
C LYS A 125 27.35 -14.65 -5.15
#